data_AF-A0A4U7ED31-F1
#
_entry.id   AF-A0A4U7ED31-F1
#
_cell.length_a   1.000
_cell.length_b   1.000
_cell.length_c   1.000
_cell.angle_alpha   90.00
_cell.angle_beta   90.00
_cell.angle_gamma   90.00
#
_symmetry.space_group_name_H-M   'P 1'
#
loop_
_entity.id
_entity.type
_entity.pdbx_description
1 polymer ?
#
loop_
_entity_poly.entity_id
_entity_poly.type
_entity_poly.pdbx_seq_one_letter_code
_entity_poly.pdbx_strand_id
1 'polypeptide(L)'
;MTEINIDTEEVEALTEEYVSCGTPKRRREIEIELLEATLWKALERENGRAFAEFSEEEMEIISEAIEGDDPDVSRLVRRPFLDNL
;
A
#
# COMPACT_ATOMS: atom_id res chain seq x y z
N MET A 1 -3.53 19.70 4.15
CA MET A 1 -4.66 18.74 4.13
C MET A 1 -4.70 18.18 2.73
N THR A 2 -4.31 16.93 2.55
CA THR A 2 -4.40 16.24 1.25
C THR A 2 -5.87 15.93 1.02
N GLU A 3 -6.45 16.43 -0.07
CA GLU A 3 -7.83 16.14 -0.43
C GLU A 3 -7.92 14.68 -0.89
N ILE A 4 -8.50 13.83 -0.05
CA ILE A 4 -8.79 12.44 -0.39
C ILE A 4 -9.94 12.46 -1.39
N ASN A 5 -9.64 12.27 -2.67
CA ASN A 5 -10.64 12.18 -3.73
C ASN A 5 -11.19 10.74 -3.79
N ILE A 6 -12.19 10.46 -2.95
CA ILE A 6 -12.92 9.19 -2.89
C ILE A 6 -13.95 9.16 -4.02
N ASP A 7 -14.05 8.05 -4.72
CA ASP A 7 -15.13 7.81 -5.69
C ASP A 7 -16.43 7.52 -4.93
N THR A 8 -17.24 8.57 -4.75
CA THR A 8 -18.49 8.47 -3.98
C THR A 8 -19.55 7.65 -4.70
N GLU A 9 -19.53 7.59 -6.03
CA GLU A 9 -20.50 6.80 -6.81
C GLU A 9 -20.24 5.29 -6.63
N GLU A 10 -18.96 4.88 -6.65
CA GLU A 10 -18.55 3.50 -6.40
C GLU A 10 -18.91 3.05 -4.98
N VAL A 11 -18.69 3.91 -3.97
CA VAL A 11 -19.01 3.61 -2.57
C VAL A 11 -20.53 3.49 -2.34
N GLU A 12 -21.34 4.35 -2.96
CA GLU A 12 -22.80 4.28 -2.88
C GLU A 12 -23.32 2.96 -3.47
N ALA A 13 -22.84 2.57 -4.65
CA ALA A 13 -23.23 1.31 -5.30
C ALA A 13 -22.89 0.08 -4.44
N LEU A 14 -21.68 0.02 -3.89
CA LEU A 14 -21.26 -1.07 -3.01
C LEU A 14 -22.08 -1.11 -1.71
N THR A 15 -22.46 0.05 -1.16
CA THR A 15 -23.29 0.12 0.05
C THR A 15 -24.71 -0.41 -0.20
N GLU A 16 -25.31 -0.07 -1.35
CA GLU A 16 -26.60 -0.62 -1.75
C GLU A 16 -26.55 -2.13 -1.98
N GLU A 17 -25.47 -2.63 -2.58
CA GLU A 17 -25.26 -4.07 -2.75
C GLU A 17 -25.07 -4.78 -1.42
N TYR A 18 -24.34 -4.19 -0.47
CA TYR A 18 -24.14 -4.77 0.87
C TYR A 18 -25.47 -5.03 1.59
N VAL A 19 -26.40 -4.08 1.48
CA VAL A 19 -27.74 -4.18 2.10
C VAL A 19 -28.62 -5.22 1.41
N SER A 20 -28.53 -5.32 0.09
CA SER A 20 -29.41 -6.16 -0.73
C SER A 20 -28.89 -7.58 -0.99
N CYS A 21 -27.60 -7.85 -0.78
CA CYS A 21 -27.01 -9.14 -1.11
C CYS A 21 -27.47 -10.26 -0.15
N GLY A 22 -27.92 -11.37 -0.73
CA GLY A 22 -28.59 -12.44 0.01
C GLY A 22 -27.66 -13.42 0.74
N THR A 23 -26.33 -13.29 0.61
CA THR A 23 -25.39 -14.29 1.14
C THR A 23 -24.32 -13.67 2.03
N PRO A 24 -23.91 -14.35 3.12
CA PRO A 24 -22.80 -13.89 3.95
C PRO A 24 -21.47 -13.81 3.19
N LYS A 25 -21.26 -14.71 2.22
CA LYS A 25 -20.05 -14.71 1.38
C LYS A 25 -19.96 -13.42 0.55
N ARG A 26 -21.04 -13.03 -0.13
CA ARG A 26 -21.06 -11.81 -0.94
C ARG A 26 -20.93 -10.55 -0.08
N ARG A 27 -21.55 -10.51 1.11
CA ARG A 27 -21.33 -9.41 2.08
C ARG A 27 -19.85 -9.23 2.41
N ARG A 28 -19.12 -10.32 2.62
CA ARG A 28 -17.70 -10.28 2.94
C ARG A 28 -16.85 -9.77 1.76
N GLU A 29 -17.21 -10.15 0.55
CA GLU A 29 -16.55 -9.65 -0.67
C GLU A 29 -16.78 -8.14 -0.82
N ILE A 30 -18.01 -7.65 -0.61
CA ILE A 30 -18.35 -6.22 -0.66
C ILE A 30 -17.63 -5.43 0.44
N GLU A 31 -17.48 -5.99 1.65
CA GLU A 31 -16.67 -5.36 2.72
C GLU A 31 -15.23 -5.11 2.28
N ILE A 32 -14.64 -6.04 1.52
CA ILE A 32 -13.28 -5.90 0.99
C ILE A 32 -13.27 -4.83 -0.11
N GLU A 33 -14.21 -4.87 -1.05
CA GLU A 33 -14.33 -3.90 -2.15
C GLU A 33 -14.51 -2.46 -1.60
N LEU A 34 -15.30 -2.27 -0.52
CA LEU A 34 -15.46 -0.98 0.16
C LEU A 34 -14.17 -0.49 0.81
N LEU A 35 -13.39 -1.37 1.44
CA LEU A 35 -12.10 -1.03 2.02
C LEU A 35 -11.10 -0.62 0.94
N GLU A 36 -11.10 -1.31 -0.20
CA GLU A 36 -10.24 -0.97 -1.35
C GLU A 36 -10.58 0.43 -1.90
N ALA A 37 -11.87 0.69 -2.14
CA ALA A 37 -12.36 1.95 -2.70
C ALA A 37 -12.12 3.17 -1.78
N THR A 38 -12.16 2.97 -0.45
CA THR A 38 -12.06 4.07 0.53
C THR A 38 -10.67 4.24 1.14
N LEU A 39 -10.06 3.16 1.62
CA LEU A 39 -8.79 3.19 2.35
C LEU A 39 -7.60 2.96 1.42
N TRP A 40 -7.64 1.96 0.53
CA TRP A 40 -6.45 1.61 -0.26
C TRP A 40 -6.22 2.55 -1.42
N LYS A 41 -7.26 3.01 -2.13
CA LYS A 41 -7.10 4.09 -3.15
C LYS A 41 -6.63 5.42 -2.53
N ALA A 42 -7.02 5.69 -1.29
CA ALA A 42 -6.54 6.86 -0.55
C ALA A 42 -5.07 6.70 -0.12
N LEU A 43 -4.70 5.51 0.36
CA LEU A 43 -3.35 5.18 0.81
C LEU A 43 -2.36 4.99 -0.35
N GLU A 44 -2.74 4.41 -1.49
CA GLU A 44 -1.88 4.31 -2.68
C GLU A 44 -1.50 5.68 -3.22
N ARG A 45 -2.42 6.65 -3.18
CA ARG A 45 -2.14 8.04 -3.57
C ARG A 45 -1.21 8.76 -2.58
N GLU A 46 -1.26 8.40 -1.29
CA GLU A 46 -0.36 8.94 -0.27
C GLU A 46 1.00 8.20 -0.27
N ASN A 47 1.01 6.91 -0.58
CA ASN A 47 2.18 6.02 -0.64
C ASN A 47 2.98 6.11 -1.95
N GLY A 48 2.63 7.01 -2.87
CA GLY A 48 3.59 7.52 -3.86
C GLY A 48 4.86 8.13 -3.23
N ARG A 49 4.91 8.21 -1.89
CA ARG A 49 6.09 8.48 -1.07
C ARG A 49 6.09 7.61 0.21
N ALA A 50 6.33 6.31 0.13
CA ALA A 50 6.57 5.54 1.36
C ALA A 50 7.83 4.66 1.35
N PHE A 51 8.42 4.42 0.17
CA PHE A 51 9.76 3.86 0.09
C PHE A 51 10.58 4.71 -0.86
N ALA A 52 11.79 5.07 -0.42
CA ALA A 52 12.76 5.65 -1.32
C ALA A 52 13.13 4.57 -2.34
N GLU A 53 12.70 4.76 -3.58
CA GLU A 53 13.18 3.97 -4.71
C GLU A 53 14.61 4.40 -4.97
N PHE A 54 15.55 3.64 -4.43
CA PHE A 54 16.97 3.80 -4.73
C PHE A 54 17.32 2.99 -5.96
N SER A 55 18.14 3.56 -6.85
CA SER A 55 18.77 2.77 -7.91
C SER A 55 19.70 1.70 -7.32
N GLU A 56 20.11 0.73 -8.13
CA GLU A 56 21.10 -0.28 -7.73
C GLU A 56 22.41 0.36 -7.25
N GLU A 57 22.84 1.42 -7.94
CA GLU A 57 24.04 2.20 -7.62
C GLU A 57 23.89 2.95 -6.28
N GLU A 58 22.71 3.52 -6.01
CA GLU A 58 22.43 4.21 -4.74
C GLU A 58 22.36 3.23 -3.57
N MET A 59 21.79 2.04 -3.77
CA MET A 59 21.77 0.98 -2.76
C MET A 59 23.15 0.42 -2.46
N GLU A 60 24.04 0.35 -3.45
CA GLU A 60 25.44 -0.06 -3.26
C GLU A 60 26.17 0.95 -2.36
N ILE A 61 26.03 2.25 -2.63
CA ILE A 61 26.62 3.33 -1.81
C ILE A 61 26.08 3.29 -0.37
N ILE A 62 24.77 3.10 -0.19
CA ILE A 62 24.15 3.00 1.14
C ILE A 62 24.67 1.76 1.88
N SER A 63 24.83 0.64 1.18
CA SER A 63 25.32 -0.60 1.77
C SER A 63 26.78 -0.51 2.19
N GLU A 64 27.62 0.20 1.42
CA GLU A 64 29.02 0.46 1.75
C GLU A 64 29.19 1.41 2.94
N ALA A 65 28.25 2.36 3.12
CA ALA A 65 28.27 3.33 4.20
C ALA A 65 27.84 2.75 5.56
N ILE A 66 27.19 1.58 5.57
CA ILE A 66 26.79 0.90 6.81
C ILE A 66 27.97 0.06 7.30
N GLU A 67 28.61 0.52 8.38
CA GLU A 67 29.59 -0.29 9.11
C GLU A 67 28.90 -1.59 9.56
N GLY A 68 29.37 -2.73 9.04
CA GLY A 68 28.71 -4.04 9.16
C GLY A 68 28.63 -4.65 10.57
N ASP A 69 28.85 -3.84 11.60
CA ASP A 69 28.89 -4.27 13.00
C ASP A 69 27.51 -4.28 13.66
N ASP A 70 26.49 -3.61 13.08
CA ASP A 70 25.12 -3.68 13.57
C ASP A 70 24.24 -4.58 12.67
N PRO A 71 23.89 -5.79 13.12
CA PRO A 71 23.10 -6.74 12.35
C PRO A 71 21.64 -6.29 12.15
N ASP A 72 21.13 -5.37 12.97
CA ASP A 72 19.78 -4.83 12.83
C ASP A 72 19.75 -3.75 11.75
N VAL A 73 20.77 -2.91 11.67
CA VAL A 73 20.94 -1.93 10.57
C VAL A 73 21.15 -2.65 9.24
N SER A 74 21.96 -3.71 9.21
CA SER A 74 22.17 -4.53 8.01
C SER A 74 20.90 -5.24 7.52
N ARG A 75 19.97 -5.60 8.43
CA ARG A 75 18.69 -6.21 8.07
C ARG A 75 17.75 -5.22 7.39
N LEU A 76 17.80 -3.94 7.76
CA LEU A 76 16.95 -2.91 7.18
C LEU A 76 17.27 -2.67 5.70
N VAL A 77 18.50 -2.94 5.24
CA VAL A 77 18.96 -2.70 3.86
C VAL A 77 18.99 -3.98 3.01
N ARG A 78 18.82 -5.16 3.63
CA ARG A 78 18.78 -6.46 2.95
C ARG A 78 17.48 -6.70 2.19
N ARG A 79 17.47 -6.35 0.89
CA ARG A 79 16.55 -6.84 -0.16
C ARG A 79 15.07 -7.01 0.27
N PRO A 80 14.34 -5.91 0.50
CA PRO A 80 12.94 -5.82 0.09
C PRO A 80 12.72 -4.70 -0.94
N PHE A 81 13.76 -3.93 -1.28
CA PHE A 81 13.69 -2.71 -2.10
C PHE A 81 13.97 -2.89 -3.59
N LEU A 82 14.21 -4.12 -4.06
CA LEU A 82 14.50 -4.42 -5.47
C LEU A 82 13.32 -5.08 -6.21
N ASP A 83 12.18 -5.27 -5.55
CA ASP A 83 11.03 -5.90 -6.21
C ASP A 83 10.15 -4.84 -6.88
N ASN A 84 10.53 -4.50 -8.12
CA ASN A 84 9.67 -4.43 -9.32
C ASN A 84 10.48 -3.89 -10.52
N LEU A 85 11.13 -4.80 -11.25
CA LEU A 85 11.71 -4.57 -12.58
C LEU A 85 11.09 -5.54 -13.58
#